data_AF-A0A058ZJM4-F1
#
_entry.id   AF-A0A058ZJM4-F1
#
_cell.length_a   1.000
_cell.length_b   1.000
_cell.length_c   1.000
_cell.angle_alpha   90.00
_cell.angle_beta   90.00
_cell.angle_gamma   90.00
#
_symmetry.space_group_name_H-M   'P 1'
#
loop_
_entity.id
_entity.type
_entity.pdbx_description
1 polymer ?
#
loop_
_entity_poly.entity_id
_entity_poly.type
_entity_poly.pdbx_seq_one_letter_code
_entity_poly.pdbx_strand_id
1 'polypeptide(L)' 'MSNVTNLNQFRKSKARAAKRAQGDENAAKFGRSKSERELEKARADKTRRDLDGHERDDA' A
#
# COMPACT_ATOMS: atom_id res chain seq x y z
N MET A 1 13.05 -40.50 -11.25
CA MET A 1 13.61 -39.63 -10.17
C MET A 1 12.45 -39.00 -9.43
N SER A 2 12.19 -39.44 -8.20
CA SER A 2 11.07 -38.93 -7.40
C SER A 2 11.46 -37.56 -6.85
N ASN A 3 10.78 -36.50 -7.30
CA ASN A 3 10.94 -35.14 -6.78
C ASN A 3 10.25 -35.05 -5.42
N VAL A 4 10.84 -35.65 -4.39
CA VAL A 4 10.34 -35.56 -3.00
C VAL A 4 10.59 -34.13 -2.52
N THR A 5 9.56 -33.29 -2.64
CA THR A 5 9.62 -31.92 -2.13
C THR A 5 9.41 -31.94 -0.62
N ASN A 6 10.33 -31.31 0.10
CA ASN A 6 10.24 -31.24 1.55
C ASN A 6 9.12 -30.25 1.96
N LEU A 7 7.96 -30.79 2.34
CA LEU A 7 6.80 -30.00 2.77
C LEU A 7 7.11 -29.06 3.94
N ASN A 8 8.04 -29.42 4.83
CA ASN A 8 8.40 -28.57 5.96
C ASN A 8 9.17 -27.32 5.50
N GLN A 9 10.07 -27.46 4.52
CA GLN A 9 10.76 -26.31 3.92
C GLN A 9 9.77 -25.40 3.18
N PHE A 10 8.82 -25.98 2.45
CA PHE A 10 7.76 -25.22 1.76
C PHE A 10 6.85 -24.46 2.73
N ARG A 11 6.42 -25.09 3.82
CA ARG A 11 5.63 -24.41 4.86
C ARG A 11 6.41 -23.26 5.49
N LYS A 12 7.70 -23.45 5.76
CA LYS A 12 8.58 -22.39 6.29
C LYS A 12 8.79 -21.25 5.29
N SER A 13 8.95 -21.53 3.99
CA SER A 13 9.06 -20.48 2.98
C SER A 13 7.76 -19.69 2.86
N LYS A 14 6.60 -20.37 2.80
CA LYS A 14 5.27 -19.74 2.78
C LYS A 14 5.04 -18.84 4.00
N ALA A 15 5.36 -19.33 5.20
CA ALA A 15 5.21 -18.53 6.43
C ALA A 15 6.11 -17.29 6.45
N ARG A 16 7.35 -17.39 5.96
CA ARG A 16 8.25 -16.23 5.82
C ARG A 16 7.76 -15.23 4.79
N ALA A 17 7.24 -15.70 3.66
CA ALA A 17 6.68 -14.84 2.62
C ALA A 17 5.45 -14.06 3.13
N ALA A 18 4.53 -14.73 3.83
CA ALA A 18 3.37 -14.09 4.43
C ALA A 18 3.75 -13.01 5.45
N LYS A 19 4.75 -13.29 6.30
CA LYS A 19 5.26 -12.30 7.27
C LYS A 19 5.89 -11.08 6.59
N ARG A 20 6.62 -11.26 5.48
CA ARG A 20 7.16 -10.12 4.71
C ARG A 20 6.05 -9.28 4.10
N ALA A 21 5.08 -9.91 3.42
CA ALA A 21 3.97 -9.19 2.80
C ALA A 21 3.18 -8.35 3.82
N GLN A 22 2.94 -8.91 5.02
CA GLN A 22 2.31 -8.17 6.11
C GLN A 22 3.18 -7.02 6.63
N GLY A 23 4.51 -7.23 6.69
CA GLY A 23 5.47 -6.18 7.04
C GLY A 23 5.47 -5.03 6.04
N ASP A 24 5.45 -5.34 4.74
CA ASP A 24 5.41 -4.36 3.66
C ASP A 24 4.09 -3.58 3.66
N GLU A 25 2.96 -4.27 3.90
CA GLU A 25 1.66 -3.63 4.05
C GLU A 25 1.61 -2.70 5.26
N ASN A 26 2.18 -3.11 6.39
CA ASN A 26 2.30 -2.28 7.57
C ASN A 26 3.28 -1.11 7.36
N ALA A 27 4.38 -1.30 6.63
CA ALA A 27 5.28 -0.21 6.27
C ALA A 27 4.58 0.82 5.35
N ALA A 28 3.75 0.37 4.41
CA ALA A 28 2.97 1.29 3.58
C ALA A 28 1.86 2.02 4.37
N LYS A 29 1.25 1.36 5.36
CA LYS A 29 0.20 1.92 6.21
C LYS A 29 0.74 2.85 7.30
N PHE A 30 1.83 2.47 7.95
CA PHE A 30 2.35 3.11 9.16
C PHE A 30 3.74 3.74 8.98
N GLY A 31 4.47 3.40 7.92
CA GLY A 31 5.77 3.99 7.59
C GLY A 31 5.69 5.35 6.91
N ARG A 32 4.48 5.82 6.52
CA ARG A 32 4.28 7.19 6.09
C ARG A 32 4.43 8.14 7.29
N SER A 33 5.45 8.98 7.22
CA SER A 33 5.68 10.04 8.20
C SER A 33 4.50 11.01 8.24
N LYS A 34 4.37 11.77 9.34
CA LYS A 34 3.30 12.77 9.48
C LYS A 34 3.34 13.81 8.34
N SER A 35 4.54 14.24 7.97
CA SER A 35 4.79 15.20 6.89
C SER A 35 4.38 14.67 5.51
N GLU A 36 4.64 13.40 5.20
CA GLU A 36 4.22 12.79 3.93
C GLU A 36 2.70 12.70 3.83
N ARG A 37 2.02 12.33 4.92
CA ARG A 37 0.54 12.29 4.97
C ARG A 37 -0.07 13.67 4.83
N GLU A 38 0.51 14.70 5.45
CA GLU A 38 0.05 16.08 5.33
C GLU A 38 0.26 16.64 3.92
N LEU A 39 1.39 16.34 3.29
CA LEU A 39 1.68 16.73 1.93
C LEU A 39 0.77 16.04 0.91
N GLU A 40 0.45 14.75 1.10
CA GLU A 40 -0.51 14.03 0.28
C GLU A 40 -1.93 14.61 0.45
N LYS A 41 -2.35 14.90 1.68
CA LYS A 41 -3.63 15.60 1.96
C LYS A 41 -3.70 16.98 1.31
N ALA A 42 -2.66 17.80 1.46
CA ALA A 42 -2.63 19.14 0.88
C ALA A 42 -2.71 19.08 -0.66
N ARG A 43 -2.09 18.07 -1.29
CA ARG A 43 -2.22 17.82 -2.73
C ARG A 43 -3.62 17.34 -3.11
N ALA A 44 -4.22 16.45 -2.34
CA ALA A 44 -5.60 16.00 -2.55
C ALA A 44 -6.61 17.17 -2.40
N ASP A 45 -6.43 18.02 -1.39
CA ASP A 45 -7.28 19.20 -1.17
C ASP A 45 -7.08 20.27 -2.25
N LYS A 46 -5.86 20.42 -2.77
CA LYS A 46 -5.60 21.30 -3.93
C LYS A 46 -6.30 20.76 -5.16
N THR A 47 -6.10 19.49 -5.50
CA THR A 47 -6.74 18.88 -6.67
C THR A 47 -8.26 18.89 -6.58
N ARG A 48 -8.85 18.64 -5.40
CA ARG A 48 -10.30 18.81 -5.21
C ARG A 48 -10.74 20.25 -5.47
N ARG A 49 -10.08 21.25 -4.89
CA ARG A 49 -10.42 22.66 -5.14
C ARG A 49 -10.25 23.07 -6.60
N ASP A 50 -9.22 22.55 -7.26
CA ASP A 50 -8.98 22.81 -8.67
C ASP A 50 -10.12 22.18 -9.51
N LEU A 51 -10.56 20.97 -9.18
CA LEU A 51 -11.71 20.32 -9.82
C LEU A 51 -13.03 21.06 -9.55
N ASP A 52 -13.31 21.41 -8.29
CA ASP A 52 -14.51 22.17 -7.89
C ASP A 52 -14.53 23.53 -8.60
N GLY A 53 -13.38 24.19 -8.76
CA GLY A 53 -13.26 25.46 -9.49
C GLY A 53 -13.32 25.31 -11.02
N HIS A 54 -13.14 24.09 -11.54
CA HIS A 54 -13.29 23.75 -12.95
C HIS A 54 -14.66 23.12 -13.26
N GLU A 55 -15.46 22.80 -12.24
CA GLU A 55 -16.85 22.42 -12.39
C GLU A 55 -17.60 23.65 -12.91
N ARG A 56 -17.92 23.62 -14.20
CA ARG A 56 -18.91 24.55 -14.75
C ARG A 56 -20.25 24.02 -14.26
N ASP A 57 -21.03 24.87 -13.61
CA ASP A 57 -22.45 24.64 -13.40
C ASP A 57 -23.09 24.46 -14.79
N ASP A 58 -23.09 23.24 -15.30
CA ASP A 58 -23.89 22.84 -16.45
C ASP A 58 -25.32 22.65 -15.91
N ALA A 59 -26.02 23.78 -15.71
CA ALA A 59 -27.45 23.87 -15.44
C ALA A 59 -28.10 24.90 -16.38
#